data_AF-A0A7V4JPI8-F1
#
_entry.id   AF-A0A7V4JPI8-F1
#
_cell.length_a   1.000
_cell.length_b   1.000
_cell.length_c   1.000
_cell.angle_alpha   90.00
_cell.angle_beta   90.00
_cell.angle_gamma   90.00
#
_symmetry.space_group_name_H-M   'P 1'
#
loop_
_entity.id
_entity.type
_entity.pdbx_description
1 polymer ?
#
loop_
_entity_poly.entity_id
_entity_poly.type
_entity_poly.pdbx_seq_one_letter_code
_entity_poly.pdbx_strand_id
1 'polypeptide(L)'
;MKIYSKFIFPINFTTESVTSKREKSLFEEYFKIALSEIEKKEFLEKTQKERINLVYQKLEKSFEILENITNLELNEASSETIGDFILAQALEINKILETLPESSLKNLLKDWAFFVGIEAQKIKQGFYS
;
A
#
# COMPACT_ATOMS: atom_id res chain seq x y z
N MET A 1 -16.01 40.92 -58.06
CA MET A 1 -15.23 41.59 -56.98
C MET A 1 -13.85 40.94 -56.95
N LYS A 2 -12.78 41.65 -57.35
CA LYS A 2 -11.41 41.11 -57.43
C LYS A 2 -10.71 41.34 -56.09
N ILE A 3 -10.30 40.26 -55.42
CA ILE A 3 -9.51 40.33 -54.18
C ILE A 3 -8.04 40.44 -54.58
N TYR A 4 -7.42 41.57 -54.28
CA TYR A 4 -5.97 41.77 -54.43
C TYR A 4 -5.26 41.28 -53.17
N SER A 5 -4.66 40.07 -53.21
CA SER A 5 -3.73 39.62 -52.17
C SER A 5 -2.33 40.14 -52.50
N LYS A 6 -2.02 41.37 -52.07
CA LYS A 6 -0.63 41.83 -51.93
C LYS A 6 -0.18 41.55 -50.49
N PHE A 7 1.08 41.14 -50.37
CA PHE A 7 1.84 40.80 -49.15
C PHE A 7 1.82 39.32 -48.73
N ILE A 8 2.62 38.52 -49.45
CA ILE A 8 3.28 37.36 -48.86
C ILE A 8 4.67 37.85 -48.45
N PHE A 9 4.89 38.05 -47.15
CA PHE A 9 6.24 38.26 -46.62
C PHE A 9 6.96 36.91 -46.64
N PRO A 10 8.18 36.80 -47.19
CA PRO A 10 8.99 35.61 -46.99
C PRO A 10 9.51 35.63 -45.55
N ILE A 11 8.85 34.88 -44.66
CA ILE A 11 9.37 34.60 -43.31
C ILE A 11 10.60 33.72 -43.51
N ASN A 12 11.79 34.30 -43.33
CA ASN A 12 13.03 33.56 -43.44
C ASN A 12 13.28 32.86 -42.10
N PHE A 13 13.07 31.54 -42.04
CA PHE A 13 13.32 30.70 -40.86
C PHE A 13 14.81 30.35 -40.70
N THR A 14 15.72 31.27 -41.05
CA THR A 14 17.13 31.10 -40.71
C THR A 14 17.30 31.42 -39.23
N THR A 15 17.13 30.41 -38.38
CA THR A 15 17.55 30.46 -36.99
C THR A 15 19.06 30.63 -36.97
N GLU A 16 19.53 31.84 -36.65
CA GLU A 16 20.91 32.03 -36.24
C GLU A 16 21.18 31.07 -35.08
N SER A 17 22.16 30.20 -35.25
CA SER A 17 22.57 29.25 -34.21
C SER A 17 23.22 30.05 -33.09
N VAL A 18 22.41 30.57 -32.19
CA VAL A 18 22.87 31.08 -30.91
C VAL A 18 23.47 29.86 -30.20
N THR A 19 24.79 29.78 -30.16
CA THR A 19 25.53 28.90 -29.27
C THR A 19 25.28 29.41 -27.85
N SER A 20 24.07 29.13 -27.33
CA SER A 20 23.72 29.42 -25.95
C SER A 20 24.73 28.64 -25.11
N LYS A 21 25.54 29.37 -24.35
CA LYS A 21 26.39 28.78 -23.32
C LYS A 21 25.50 27.83 -22.53
N ARG A 22 25.93 26.58 -22.44
CA ARG A 22 25.27 25.47 -21.76
C ARG A 22 25.24 25.78 -20.26
N GLU A 23 24.43 26.75 -19.84
CA GLU A 23 23.96 26.84 -18.47
C GLU A 23 23.28 25.50 -18.22
N LYS A 24 23.84 24.70 -17.30
CA LYS A 24 23.21 23.45 -16.83
C LYS A 24 21.75 23.78 -16.60
N SER A 25 20.89 23.28 -17.49
CA SER A 25 19.57 23.85 -17.62
C SER A 25 18.84 23.59 -16.31
N LEU A 26 18.29 24.63 -15.69
CA LEU A 26 17.45 24.50 -14.50
C LEU A 26 16.43 23.37 -14.68
N PHE A 27 15.95 23.19 -15.91
CA PHE A 27 15.13 22.06 -16.33
C PHE A 27 15.75 20.68 -16.06
N GLU A 28 17.01 20.42 -16.43
CA GLU A 28 17.68 19.13 -16.15
C GLU A 28 17.76 18.85 -14.64
N GLU A 29 17.97 19.88 -13.83
CA GLU A 29 18.01 19.75 -12.37
C GLU A 29 16.61 19.50 -11.79
N TYR A 30 15.60 20.26 -12.22
CA TYR A 30 14.20 20.02 -11.87
C TYR A 30 13.73 18.62 -12.30
N PHE A 31 14.10 18.17 -13.49
CA PHE A 31 13.71 16.86 -14.02
C PHE A 31 14.33 15.72 -13.21
N LYS A 32 15.60 15.84 -12.81
CA LYS A 32 16.25 14.89 -11.90
C LYS A 32 15.56 14.82 -10.54
N ILE A 33 15.20 15.98 -9.97
CA ILE A 33 14.47 16.03 -8.70
C ILE A 33 13.13 15.34 -8.84
N ALA A 34 12.36 15.66 -9.88
CA ALA A 34 11.05 15.07 -10.15
C ALA A 34 11.12 13.54 -10.32
N LEU A 35 12.10 13.03 -11.08
CA LEU A 35 12.34 11.59 -11.20
C LEU A 35 12.64 10.94 -9.85
N SER A 36 13.50 11.54 -9.04
CA SER A 36 13.83 11.01 -7.71
C SER A 36 12.62 11.00 -6.75
N GLU A 37 11.69 11.95 -6.90
CA GLU A 37 10.46 11.99 -6.11
C GLU A 37 9.47 10.90 -6.54
N ILE A 38 9.37 10.64 -7.85
CA ILE A 38 8.54 9.55 -8.38
C ILE A 38 9.06 8.20 -7.89
N GLU A 39 10.37 7.95 -8.00
CA GLU A 39 10.99 6.72 -7.51
C GLU A 39 10.74 6.50 -6.01
N LYS A 40 10.82 7.56 -5.20
CA LYS A 40 10.51 7.50 -3.76
C LYS A 40 9.03 7.19 -3.51
N LYS A 41 8.11 7.77 -4.28
CA LYS A 41 6.67 7.48 -4.16
C LYS A 41 6.37 6.03 -4.53
N GLU A 42 6.90 5.53 -5.64
CA GLU A 42 6.74 4.14 -6.05
C GLU A 42 7.30 3.16 -5.01
N PHE A 43 8.44 3.48 -4.39
CA PHE A 43 9.03 2.67 -3.34
C PHE A 43 8.14 2.63 -2.07
N LEU A 44 7.58 3.78 -1.67
CA LEU A 44 6.65 3.86 -0.54
C LEU A 44 5.37 3.07 -0.82
N GLU A 45 4.81 3.18 -2.02
CA GLU A 45 3.62 2.43 -2.44
C GLU A 45 3.87 0.92 -2.47
N LYS A 46 5.02 0.47 -2.99
CA LYS A 46 5.43 -0.94 -2.91
C LYS A 46 5.50 -1.43 -1.47
N THR A 47 6.15 -0.66 -0.60
CA THR A 47 6.29 -1.00 0.82
C THR A 47 4.91 -1.09 1.51
N GLN A 48 3.99 -0.17 1.21
CA GLN A 48 2.62 -0.22 1.74
C GLN A 48 1.87 -1.45 1.23
N LYS A 49 1.97 -1.76 -0.07
CA LYS A 49 1.35 -2.93 -0.69
C LYS A 49 1.85 -4.24 -0.06
N GLU A 50 3.14 -4.35 0.18
CA GLU A 50 3.74 -5.52 0.84
C GLU A 50 3.22 -5.70 2.27
N ARG A 51 3.12 -4.61 3.04
CA ARG A 51 2.54 -4.64 4.40
C ARG A 51 1.08 -5.07 4.39
N ILE A 52 0.28 -4.54 3.47
CA ILE A 52 -1.12 -4.93 3.30
C ILE A 52 -1.23 -6.41 2.93
N ASN A 53 -0.38 -6.90 2.02
CA ASN A 53 -0.36 -8.30 1.64
C ASN A 53 -0.02 -9.22 2.83
N LEU A 54 0.94 -8.81 3.66
CA LEU A 54 1.27 -9.54 4.89
C LEU A 54 0.08 -9.58 5.87
N VAL A 55 -0.67 -8.49 6.00
CA VAL A 55 -1.90 -8.47 6.81
C VAL A 55 -2.92 -9.47 6.28
N TYR A 56 -3.16 -9.49 4.96
CA TYR A 56 -4.09 -10.45 4.36
C TYR A 56 -3.68 -11.91 4.61
N GLN A 57 -2.41 -12.25 4.42
CA GLN A 57 -1.91 -13.61 4.68
C GLN A 57 -2.12 -14.05 6.13
N LYS A 58 -1.91 -13.14 7.09
CA LYS A 58 -2.13 -13.42 8.52
C LYS A 58 -3.60 -13.60 8.85
N LEU A 59 -4.46 -12.76 8.27
CA LEU A 59 -5.92 -12.89 8.43
C LEU A 59 -6.41 -14.20 7.83
N GLU A 60 -6.03 -14.51 6.59
CA GLU A 60 -6.40 -15.74 5.88
C GLU A 60 -6.05 -16.99 6.71
N LYS A 61 -4.80 -17.08 7.19
CA LYS A 61 -4.38 -18.18 8.07
C LYS A 61 -5.18 -18.25 9.37
N SER A 62 -5.53 -17.10 9.94
CA SER A 62 -6.34 -17.06 11.17
C SER A 62 -7.76 -17.56 10.90
N PHE A 63 -8.39 -17.14 9.81
CA PHE A 63 -9.73 -17.62 9.42
C PHE A 63 -9.75 -19.10 9.08
N GLU A 64 -8.74 -19.61 8.38
CA GLU A 64 -8.63 -21.04 8.08
C GLU A 64 -8.65 -21.89 9.37
N ILE A 65 -7.97 -21.44 10.42
CA ILE A 65 -8.00 -22.13 11.72
C ILE A 65 -9.38 -21.98 12.37
N LEU A 66 -9.95 -20.76 12.37
CA LEU A 66 -11.27 -20.49 12.95
C LEU A 66 -12.40 -21.29 12.26
N GLU A 67 -12.36 -21.45 10.95
CA GLU A 67 -13.35 -22.24 10.19
C GLU A 67 -13.31 -23.72 10.57
N ASN A 68 -12.13 -24.24 10.89
CA ASN A 68 -11.93 -25.64 11.25
C ASN A 68 -12.03 -25.89 12.76
N ILE A 69 -12.15 -24.84 13.58
CA ILE A 69 -12.08 -24.94 15.05
C ILE A 69 -13.17 -25.86 15.61
N THR A 70 -14.37 -25.85 15.03
CA THR A 70 -15.50 -26.67 15.47
C THR A 70 -15.36 -28.15 15.11
N ASN A 71 -14.43 -28.48 14.22
CA ASN A 71 -14.18 -29.85 13.78
C ASN A 71 -12.99 -30.49 14.52
N LEU A 72 -12.32 -29.71 15.38
CA LEU A 72 -11.18 -30.17 16.17
C LEU A 72 -11.65 -30.60 17.57
N GLU A 73 -11.19 -31.76 18.04
CA GLU A 73 -11.31 -32.10 19.45
C GLU A 73 -10.33 -31.24 20.25
N LEU A 74 -10.88 -30.23 20.92
CA LEU A 74 -10.10 -29.27 21.69
C LEU A 74 -10.07 -29.67 23.17
N ASN A 75 -8.87 -29.69 23.74
CA ASN A 75 -8.66 -29.74 25.18
C ASN A 75 -8.09 -28.40 25.64
N GLU A 76 -7.90 -28.23 26.95
CA GLU A 76 -7.44 -26.96 27.52
C GLU A 76 -6.10 -26.50 26.92
N ALA A 77 -5.13 -27.42 26.78
CA ALA A 77 -3.81 -27.10 26.24
C ALA A 77 -3.83 -26.75 24.74
N SER A 78 -4.61 -27.47 23.94
CA SER A 78 -4.74 -27.17 22.51
C SER A 78 -5.52 -25.87 22.28
N SER A 79 -6.55 -25.61 23.08
CA SER A 79 -7.31 -24.36 23.07
C SER A 79 -6.44 -23.17 23.43
N GLU A 80 -5.64 -23.28 24.50
CA GLU A 80 -4.71 -22.22 24.90
C GLU A 80 -3.68 -21.93 23.80
N THR A 81 -3.07 -22.98 23.23
CA THR A 81 -2.05 -22.85 22.17
C THR A 81 -2.62 -22.21 20.90
N ILE A 82 -3.78 -22.67 20.44
CA ILE A 82 -4.43 -22.13 19.24
C ILE A 82 -4.87 -20.69 19.48
N GLY A 83 -5.49 -20.43 20.63
CA GLY A 83 -5.90 -19.09 21.01
C GLY A 83 -4.73 -18.11 21.09
N ASP A 84 -3.61 -18.50 21.71
CA ASP A 84 -2.40 -17.66 21.76
C ASP A 84 -1.81 -17.40 20.37
N PHE A 85 -1.80 -18.40 19.50
CA PHE A 85 -1.35 -18.23 18.12
C PHE A 85 -2.19 -17.20 17.37
N ILE A 86 -3.53 -17.33 17.40
CA ILE A 86 -4.45 -16.43 16.69
C ILE A 86 -4.38 -15.02 17.30
N LEU A 87 -4.29 -14.91 18.63
CA LEU A 87 -4.14 -13.63 19.32
C LEU A 87 -2.83 -12.93 18.91
N ALA A 88 -1.73 -13.66 18.81
CA ALA A 88 -0.46 -13.13 18.35
C ALA A 88 -0.57 -12.60 16.90
N GLN A 89 -1.26 -13.31 16.00
CA GLN A 89 -1.51 -12.81 14.64
C GLN A 89 -2.30 -11.49 14.66
N ALA A 90 -3.38 -11.39 15.45
CA ALA A 90 -4.18 -10.18 15.57
C ALA A 90 -3.36 -8.97 16.07
N LEU A 91 -2.50 -9.18 17.08
CA LEU A 91 -1.62 -8.14 17.60
C LEU A 91 -0.56 -7.71 16.57
N GLU A 92 0.03 -8.66 15.84
CA GLU A 92 0.98 -8.35 14.77
C GLU A 92 0.34 -7.59 13.61
N ILE A 93 -0.88 -7.98 13.21
CA ILE A 93 -1.66 -7.24 12.21
C ILE A 93 -1.88 -5.80 12.67
N ASN A 94 -2.32 -5.59 13.92
CA ASN A 94 -2.53 -4.25 14.45
C ASN A 94 -1.23 -3.41 14.43
N LYS A 95 -0.10 -3.99 14.83
CA LYS A 95 1.22 -3.32 14.75
C LYS A 95 1.57 -2.91 13.32
N ILE A 96 1.33 -3.78 12.33
CA ILE A 96 1.59 -3.46 10.92
C ILE A 96 0.67 -2.32 10.47
N LEU A 97 -0.62 -2.39 10.77
CA LEU A 97 -1.63 -1.40 10.39
C LEU A 97 -1.36 -0.03 11.03
N GLU A 98 -0.83 0.03 12.25
CA GLU A 98 -0.43 1.29 12.89
C GLU A 98 0.62 2.06 12.09
N THR A 99 1.49 1.37 11.35
CA THR A 99 2.51 2.00 10.50
C THR A 99 1.97 2.53 9.17
N LEU A 100 0.72 2.23 8.81
CA LEU A 100 0.09 2.65 7.57
C LEU A 100 -0.69 3.97 7.76
N PRO A 101 -0.78 4.81 6.71
CA PRO A 101 -1.57 6.03 6.75
C PRO A 101 -3.05 5.72 6.99
N GLU A 102 -3.78 6.69 7.56
CA GLU A 102 -5.21 6.50 7.82
C GLU A 102 -6.01 6.34 6.53
N SER A 103 -6.85 5.31 6.50
CA SER A 103 -7.69 4.96 5.36
C SER A 103 -8.85 4.07 5.80
N SER A 104 -9.94 4.06 5.02
CA SER A 104 -11.08 3.17 5.28
C SER A 104 -10.68 1.69 5.28
N LEU A 105 -9.73 1.31 4.41
CA LEU A 105 -9.21 -0.05 4.37
C LEU A 105 -8.44 -0.40 5.65
N LYS A 106 -7.58 0.51 6.14
CA LYS A 106 -6.88 0.31 7.42
C LYS A 106 -7.87 0.07 8.57
N ASN A 107 -8.94 0.85 8.64
CA ASN A 107 -9.97 0.69 9.67
C ASN A 107 -10.70 -0.65 9.54
N LEU A 108 -11.10 -1.03 8.33
CA LEU A 108 -11.70 -2.33 8.08
C LEU A 108 -10.79 -3.48 8.54
N LEU A 109 -9.50 -3.42 8.19
CA LEU A 109 -8.53 -4.44 8.60
C LEU A 109 -8.29 -4.46 10.11
N LYS A 110 -8.39 -3.31 10.80
CA LYS A 110 -8.35 -3.23 12.26
C LYS A 110 -9.57 -3.89 12.89
N ASP A 111 -10.76 -3.67 12.34
CA ASP A 111 -11.99 -4.30 12.84
C ASP A 111 -11.92 -5.82 12.69
N TRP A 112 -11.35 -6.30 11.58
CA TRP A 112 -11.11 -7.72 11.35
C TRP A 112 -10.07 -8.29 12.33
N ALA A 113 -8.95 -7.59 12.54
CA ALA A 113 -7.96 -7.99 13.54
C ALA A 113 -8.56 -8.02 14.95
N PHE A 114 -9.43 -7.06 15.28
CA PHE A 114 -10.16 -7.05 16.55
C PHE A 114 -11.08 -8.26 16.68
N PHE A 115 -11.89 -8.56 15.66
CA PHE A 115 -12.74 -9.75 15.63
C PHE A 115 -11.93 -11.03 15.85
N VAL A 116 -10.83 -11.21 15.11
CA VAL A 116 -9.94 -12.36 15.26
C VAL A 116 -9.36 -12.45 16.68
N GLY A 117 -9.01 -11.32 17.29
CA GLY A 117 -8.55 -11.27 18.68
C GLY A 117 -9.63 -11.69 19.69
N ILE A 118 -10.89 -11.34 19.47
CA ILE A 118 -12.01 -11.79 20.30
C ILE A 118 -12.22 -13.30 20.17
N GLU A 119 -12.21 -13.83 18.96
CA GLU A 119 -12.35 -15.28 18.74
C GLU A 119 -11.19 -16.07 19.37
N ALA A 120 -9.97 -15.55 19.28
CA ALA A 120 -8.82 -16.12 19.97
C ALA A 120 -9.05 -16.24 21.49
N GLN A 121 -9.58 -15.19 22.14
CA GLN A 121 -9.88 -15.20 23.57
C GLN A 121 -10.97 -16.20 23.93
N LYS A 122 -12.01 -16.33 23.10
CA LYS A 122 -13.07 -17.34 23.29
C LYS A 122 -12.50 -18.76 23.22
N ILE A 123 -11.61 -19.03 22.26
CA ILE A 123 -10.92 -20.32 22.17
C ILE A 123 -10.13 -20.58 23.45
N LYS A 124 -9.30 -19.61 23.90
CA LYS A 124 -8.56 -19.75 25.17
C LYS A 124 -9.45 -20.04 26.38
N GLN A 125 -10.65 -19.46 26.41
CA GLN A 125 -11.62 -19.65 27.48
C GLN A 125 -12.41 -20.96 27.37
N GLY A 126 -12.15 -21.78 26.36
CA GLY A 126 -12.78 -23.10 26.18
C GLY A 126 -14.20 -23.05 25.63
N PHE A 127 -14.61 -21.97 24.96
CA PHE A 127 -15.96 -21.87 24.36
C PHE A 127 -16.22 -22.88 23.23
N TYR A 128 -15.16 -23.51 22.73
CA TYR A 128 -15.18 -24.46 21.63
C TYR A 128 -14.74 -25.88 22.06
N SER A 129 -14.62 -26.12 23.37
CA SER A 129 -14.24 -27.39 23.99
C SER A 129 -15.46 -28.19 24.46
#